data_AF-A0A0Q7KK77-F1
#
_entry.id   AF-A0A0Q7KK77-F1
#
_cell.length_a   1.000
_cell.length_b   1.000
_cell.length_c   1.000
_cell.angle_alpha   90.00
_cell.angle_beta   90.00
_cell.angle_gamma   90.00
#
_symmetry.space_group_name_H-M   'P 1'
#
loop_
_entity.id
_entity.type
_entity.pdbx_description
1 polymer ?
#
loop_
_entity_poly.entity_id
_entity_poly.type
_entity_poly.pdbx_seq_one_letter_code
_entity_poly.pdbx_strand_id
1 'polypeptide(L)'
;MRVLSGVLATTLLAIGAPGSASAGALGITLDQLRPSSVRLTVVCPVDPPTTVLVFSAASSPQLIGSRAITCRGGGRSQHVVVRLSPRLTAGSLVDLSVTVSGDSGEINAWFDGARVEPCGRRVSPAAARGTG
;
A
#
# COMPACT_ATOMS: atom_id res chain seq x y z
N MET A 1 45.24 8.53 -44.70
CA MET A 1 43.94 8.08 -45.24
C MET A 1 43.46 6.86 -44.47
N ARG A 2 42.45 7.01 -43.60
CA ARG A 2 41.29 6.11 -43.45
C ARG A 2 40.36 6.73 -42.41
N VAL A 3 39.16 7.07 -42.90
CA VAL A 3 38.02 7.65 -42.21
C VAL A 3 37.00 6.53 -42.01
N LEU A 4 36.39 6.45 -40.82
CA LEU A 4 35.09 5.82 -40.52
C LEU A 4 34.69 6.39 -39.13
N SER A 5 33.73 7.33 -38.95
CA SER A 5 32.31 7.36 -39.33
C SER A 5 31.62 6.03 -39.01
N GLY A 6 30.63 5.91 -38.12
CA GLY A 6 29.91 6.87 -37.29
C GLY A 6 28.68 6.20 -36.65
N VAL A 7 28.04 6.97 -35.77
CA VAL A 7 26.59 7.03 -35.48
C VAL A 7 25.93 5.88 -34.68
N LEU A 8 25.55 6.28 -33.46
CA LEU A 8 24.45 5.82 -32.61
C LEU A 8 23.22 5.28 -33.37
N ALA A 9 22.68 4.15 -32.93
CA ALA A 9 21.27 3.83 -33.08
C ALA A 9 20.71 3.34 -31.74
N THR A 10 20.17 4.29 -30.98
CA THR A 10 19.23 4.06 -29.89
C THR A 10 17.91 3.58 -30.47
N THR A 11 17.41 2.43 -30.03
CA THR A 11 16.00 2.05 -30.25
C THR A 11 15.38 1.72 -28.91
N LEU A 12 14.73 2.74 -28.34
CA LEU A 12 13.63 2.60 -27.39
C LEU A 12 12.56 1.70 -28.02
N LEU A 13 12.07 0.68 -27.30
CA LEU A 13 10.64 0.40 -27.14
C LEU A 13 10.46 -0.81 -26.21
N ALA A 14 10.07 -0.54 -24.96
CA ALA A 14 9.31 -1.50 -24.16
C ALA A 14 8.23 -0.71 -23.43
N ILE A 15 7.15 -0.41 -24.17
CA ILE A 15 5.88 0.05 -23.62
C ILE A 15 5.08 -1.21 -23.32
N GLY A 16 4.88 -1.55 -22.04
CA GLY A 16 3.97 -2.64 -21.68
C GLY A 16 4.17 -3.27 -20.31
N ALA A 17 3.78 -2.55 -19.25
CA ALA A 17 2.92 -3.02 -18.15
C ALA A 17 3.14 -2.14 -16.90
N PRO A 18 2.12 -1.42 -16.37
CA PRO A 18 2.09 -1.06 -14.96
C PRO A 18 1.81 -2.34 -14.16
N GLY A 19 2.82 -3.19 -14.04
CA GLY A 19 2.79 -4.40 -13.23
C GLY A 19 3.00 -4.01 -11.77
N SER A 20 1.89 -3.84 -11.08
CA SER A 20 1.62 -4.11 -9.66
C SER A 20 2.76 -3.85 -8.65
N ALA A 21 2.46 -2.94 -7.72
CA ALA A 21 3.20 -2.68 -6.50
C ALA A 21 3.84 -3.94 -5.89
N SER A 22 5.11 -3.75 -5.53
CA SER A 22 6.05 -4.54 -4.74
C SER A 22 5.50 -5.75 -3.98
N ALA A 23 6.29 -6.84 -4.03
CA ALA A 23 6.11 -8.07 -3.30
C ALA A 23 5.66 -7.81 -1.85
N GLY A 24 4.43 -8.19 -1.52
CA GLY A 24 3.99 -8.25 -0.13
C GLY A 24 4.96 -9.15 0.61
N ALA A 25 5.73 -8.58 1.55
CA ALA A 25 6.58 -9.41 2.38
C ALA A 25 5.73 -10.46 3.06
N LEU A 26 6.29 -11.67 3.18
CA LEU A 26 5.65 -12.86 3.71
C LEU A 26 4.81 -12.52 4.95
N GLY A 27 3.51 -12.28 4.74
CA GLY A 27 2.58 -11.96 5.82
C GLY A 27 2.02 -10.54 5.93
N ILE A 28 2.25 -9.60 5.01
CA ILE A 28 1.52 -8.30 5.02
C ILE A 28 0.95 -8.03 3.63
N THR A 29 -0.35 -7.77 3.55
CA THR A 29 -1.06 -7.42 2.32
C THR A 29 -1.88 -6.16 2.51
N LEU A 30 -1.86 -5.27 1.51
CA LEU A 30 -2.70 -4.09 1.47
C LEU A 30 -4.08 -4.44 0.90
N ASP A 31 -5.11 -4.46 1.75
CA ASP A 31 -6.48 -4.73 1.30
C ASP A 31 -7.14 -3.46 0.75
N GLN A 32 -6.91 -2.32 1.43
CA GLN A 32 -7.59 -1.07 1.12
C GLN A 32 -6.82 0.14 1.66
N LEU A 33 -6.70 1.20 0.85
CA LEU A 33 -6.14 2.48 1.27
C LEU A 33 -7.18 3.59 1.12
N ARG A 34 -7.53 4.25 2.23
CA ARG A 34 -8.46 5.39 2.27
C ARG A 34 -7.78 6.61 2.89
N PRO A 35 -8.33 7.83 2.70
CA PRO A 35 -7.75 9.07 3.22
C PRO A 35 -7.40 9.05 4.71
N SER A 36 -8.14 8.30 5.54
CA SER A 36 -7.97 8.30 7.01
C SER A 36 -7.70 6.93 7.60
N SER A 37 -7.50 5.91 6.76
CA SER A 37 -7.26 4.56 7.23
C SER A 37 -6.65 3.68 6.16
N VAL A 38 -5.80 2.76 6.58
CA VAL A 38 -5.37 1.63 5.77
C VAL A 38 -5.92 0.34 6.37
N ARG A 39 -6.41 -0.55 5.52
CA ARG A 39 -6.81 -1.91 5.87
C ARG A 39 -5.75 -2.86 5.33
N LEU A 40 -5.25 -3.70 6.21
CA LEU A 40 -4.18 -4.65 5.95
C LEU A 40 -4.63 -6.05 6.36
N THR A 41 -4.19 -7.05 5.62
CA THR A 41 -4.14 -8.43 6.10
C THR A 41 -2.74 -8.70 6.63
N VAL A 42 -2.63 -9.11 7.89
CA VAL A 42 -1.37 -9.43 8.56
C VAL A 42 -1.37 -10.88 8.99
N VAL A 43 -0.41 -11.68 8.53
CA VAL A 43 -0.09 -12.99 9.09
C VAL A 43 0.65 -12.75 10.40
N CYS A 44 0.00 -13.15 11.49
CA CYS A 44 0.50 -12.92 12.82
C CYS A 44 1.85 -13.60 13.08
N PRO A 45 2.85 -12.87 13.61
CA PRO A 45 4.04 -13.50 14.14
C PRO A 45 3.69 -14.37 15.37
N VAL A 46 4.59 -15.28 15.71
CA VAL A 46 4.41 -16.26 16.81
C VAL A 46 4.38 -15.58 18.18
N ASP A 47 5.06 -14.43 18.33
CA ASP A 47 5.22 -13.74 19.60
C ASP A 47 4.52 -12.37 19.62
N PRO A 48 3.36 -12.25 20.30
CA PRO A 48 2.75 -10.99 20.69
C PRO A 48 3.34 -10.46 22.03
N PRO A 49 3.31 -9.14 22.29
CA PRO A 49 2.59 -8.09 21.57
C PRO A 49 3.22 -7.70 20.23
N THR A 50 2.38 -7.17 19.33
CA THR A 50 2.83 -6.73 18.01
C THR A 50 2.22 -5.38 17.69
N THR A 51 2.99 -4.49 17.06
CA THR A 51 2.55 -3.17 16.62
C THR A 51 2.68 -3.07 15.11
N VAL A 52 1.61 -2.64 14.46
CA VAL A 52 1.63 -2.26 13.05
C VAL A 52 1.96 -0.78 12.94
N LEU A 53 2.99 -0.45 12.19
CA LEU A 53 3.45 0.89 11.87
C LEU A 53 3.28 1.12 10.37
N VAL A 54 2.79 2.29 9.99
CA VAL A 54 2.55 2.66 8.59
C VAL A 54 3.29 3.96 8.32
N PHE A 55 4.19 3.91 7.35
CA PHE A 55 4.98 5.06 6.92
C PHE A 55 4.62 5.45 5.49
N SER A 56 4.71 6.75 5.18
CA SER A 56 4.64 7.27 3.81
C SER A 56 6.01 7.69 3.29
N ALA A 57 6.21 7.57 1.98
CA ALA A 57 7.39 7.96 1.20
C ALA A 57 8.63 7.08 1.42
N ALA A 58 9.29 6.70 0.32
CA ALA A 58 10.47 5.85 0.35
C ALA A 58 11.75 6.58 0.81
N SER A 59 11.98 7.82 0.35
CA SER A 59 13.23 8.55 0.61
C SER A 59 13.25 9.35 1.91
N SER A 60 12.09 9.62 2.50
CA SER A 60 11.96 10.30 3.80
C SER A 60 10.75 9.73 4.53
N PRO A 61 10.88 8.53 5.12
CA PRO A 61 9.75 7.83 5.72
C PRO A 61 9.17 8.65 6.88
N GLN A 62 7.88 8.93 6.80
CA GLN A 62 7.12 9.62 7.85
C GLN A 62 6.11 8.65 8.45
N LEU A 63 6.10 8.47 9.78
CA LEU A 63 5.09 7.64 10.44
C LEU A 63 3.74 8.34 10.35
N ILE A 64 2.82 7.73 9.62
CA ILE A 64 1.48 8.27 9.39
C ILE A 64 0.38 7.44 10.05
N GLY A 65 0.70 6.33 10.71
CA GLY A 65 -0.27 5.56 11.46
C GLY A 65 0.37 4.45 12.29
N SER A 66 -0.23 4.13 13.43
CA SER A 66 0.18 2.99 14.26
C SER A 66 -1.01 2.31 14.92
N ARG A 67 -0.89 1.00 15.16
CA ARG A 67 -1.90 0.22 15.87
C ARG A 67 -1.27 -0.99 16.55
N ALA A 68 -1.46 -1.10 17.86
CA ALA A 68 -1.21 -2.34 18.59
C ALA A 68 -2.22 -3.41 18.15
N ILE A 69 -1.73 -4.63 17.95
CA ILE A 69 -2.54 -5.81 17.60
C ILE A 69 -2.21 -6.94 18.57
N THR A 70 -3.20 -7.79 18.82
CA THR A 70 -3.01 -9.03 19.59
C THR A 70 -3.06 -10.20 18.63
N CYS A 71 -1.94 -10.88 18.44
CA CYS A 71 -1.86 -12.06 17.61
C CYS A 71 -2.23 -13.31 18.41
N ARG A 72 -3.32 -14.00 18.04
CA ARG A 72 -3.76 -15.23 18.70
C ARG A 72 -3.31 -16.45 17.90
N GLY A 73 -2.13 -16.94 18.25
CA GLY A 73 -1.48 -18.07 17.56
C GLY A 73 -0.82 -17.61 16.27
N GLY A 74 0.51 -17.76 16.21
CA GLY A 74 1.30 -17.40 15.03
C GLY A 74 0.83 -18.09 13.75
N GLY A 75 1.15 -17.48 12.60
CA GLY A 75 0.84 -18.01 11.27
C GLY A 75 -0.60 -17.80 10.80
N ARG A 76 -1.48 -17.19 11.63
CA ARG A 76 -2.86 -16.88 11.24
C ARG A 76 -2.97 -15.47 10.68
N SER A 77 -3.70 -15.33 9.57
CA SER A 77 -4.02 -14.01 9.00
C SER A 77 -5.10 -13.30 9.82
N GLN A 78 -4.98 -11.99 9.96
CA GLN A 78 -5.99 -11.13 10.56
C GLN A 78 -6.09 -9.78 9.84
N HIS A 79 -7.29 -9.21 9.80
CA HIS A 79 -7.49 -7.87 9.26
C HIS A 79 -7.20 -6.80 10.32
N VAL A 80 -6.34 -5.86 9.95
CA VAL A 80 -5.94 -4.73 10.78
C VAL A 80 -6.34 -3.45 10.07
N VAL A 81 -7.05 -2.58 10.78
CA VAL A 81 -7.35 -1.22 10.29
C VAL A 81 -6.51 -0.23 11.08
N VAL A 82 -5.56 0.43 10.43
CA VAL A 82 -4.74 1.46 11.05
C VAL A 82 -5.30 2.82 10.66
N ARG A 83 -5.51 3.70 11.66
CA ARG A 83 -5.93 5.09 11.40
C ARG A 83 -4.72 5.89 10.92
N LEU A 84 -4.95 6.75 9.93
CA LEU A 84 -3.90 7.58 9.34
C LEU A 84 -4.00 9.03 9.83
N SER A 85 -2.87 9.60 10.20
CA SER A 85 -2.66 11.01 10.54
C SER A 85 -1.25 11.42 10.14
N PRO A 86 -1.07 12.35 9.18
CA PRO A 86 -2.10 13.13 8.49
C PRO A 86 -2.99 12.30 7.55
N ARG A 87 -4.09 12.89 7.10
CA ARG A 87 -4.96 12.28 6.08
C ARG A 87 -4.29 12.33 4.71
N LEU A 88 -4.41 11.25 3.95
CA LEU A 88 -3.97 11.18 2.56
C LEU A 88 -5.00 11.81 1.62
N THR A 89 -4.53 12.29 0.47
CA THR A 89 -5.40 12.88 -0.56
C THR A 89 -6.12 11.78 -1.34
N ALA A 90 -7.45 11.85 -1.41
CA ALA A 90 -8.22 10.91 -2.22
C ALA A 90 -7.80 10.98 -3.70
N GLY A 91 -7.63 9.82 -4.33
CA GLY A 91 -7.24 9.70 -5.74
C GLY A 91 -5.75 9.84 -6.02
N SER A 92 -4.92 10.18 -5.03
CA SER A 92 -3.46 10.20 -5.20
C SER A 92 -2.86 8.79 -5.21
N LEU A 93 -1.66 8.67 -5.77
CA LEU A 93 -0.78 7.52 -5.59
C LEU A 93 0.24 7.87 -4.50
N VAL A 94 0.50 6.95 -3.59
CA VAL A 94 1.45 7.16 -2.48
C VAL A 94 2.30 5.91 -2.30
N ASP A 95 3.58 6.09 -1.99
CA ASP A 95 4.43 4.98 -1.56
C ASP A 95 4.24 4.75 -0.06
N LEU A 96 3.93 3.51 0.33
CA LEU A 96 3.79 3.10 1.72
C LEU A 96 4.84 2.06 2.09
N SER A 97 5.34 2.15 3.30
CA SER A 97 5.93 0.99 3.97
C SER A 97 5.11 0.66 5.23
N VAL A 98 4.98 -0.64 5.50
CA VAL A 98 4.26 -1.15 6.66
C VAL A 98 5.19 -2.08 7.40
N THR A 99 5.37 -1.81 8.69
CA THR A 99 6.18 -2.65 9.59
C THR A 99 5.27 -3.28 10.62
N VAL A 100 5.37 -4.60 10.76
CA VAL A 100 4.78 -5.36 11.86
C VAL A 100 5.93 -5.71 12.79
N SER A 101 6.01 -5.00 13.92
CA SER A 101 7.09 -5.13 14.90
C SER A 101 6.57 -5.89 16.12
N GLY A 102 7.28 -6.94 16.54
CA GLY A 102 7.02 -7.70 17.75
C GLY A 102 8.31 -8.11 18.44
N ASP A 103 8.22 -8.77 19.59
CA ASP A 103 9.39 -9.12 20.40
C ASP A 103 10.38 -10.04 19.67
N SER A 104 9.88 -10.88 18.75
CA SER A 104 10.69 -11.81 17.96
C SER A 104 11.22 -11.22 16.64
N GLY A 105 10.99 -9.93 16.38
CA GLY A 105 11.53 -9.22 15.23
C GLY A 105 10.48 -8.45 14.42
N GLU A 106 10.87 -8.06 13.21
CA GLU A 106 10.09 -7.18 12.35
C GLU A 106 9.84 -7.80 10.98
N ILE A 107 8.61 -7.65 10.50
CA ILE A 107 8.22 -7.95 9.12
C ILE A 107 7.89 -6.61 8.47
N ASN A 108 8.48 -6.35 7.31
CA ASN A 108 8.31 -5.07 6.61
C ASN A 108 7.75 -5.34 5.22
N ALA A 109 6.78 -4.56 4.76
CA ALA A 109 6.24 -4.61 3.40
C ALA A 109 6.24 -3.22 2.76
N TRP A 110 6.40 -3.18 1.44
CA TRP A 110 6.44 -1.96 0.65
C TRP A 110 5.32 -2.02 -0.38
N PHE A 111 4.66 -0.88 -0.58
CA PHE A 111 3.57 -0.71 -1.53
C PHE A 111 3.82 0.57 -2.32
N ASP A 112 4.49 0.42 -3.46
CA ASP A 112 4.82 1.55 -4.33
C ASP A 112 3.59 1.99 -5.14
N GLY A 113 3.34 3.30 -5.19
CA GLY A 113 2.21 3.86 -5.95
C GLY A 113 0.84 3.36 -5.52
N ALA A 114 0.63 3.09 -4.23
CA ALA A 114 -0.66 2.67 -3.69
C ALA A 114 -1.72 3.76 -3.90
N ARG A 115 -2.83 3.40 -4.56
CA ARG A 115 -3.92 4.34 -4.85
C ARG A 115 -4.78 4.57 -3.61
N VAL A 116 -4.95 5.84 -3.23
CA VAL A 116 -5.88 6.25 -2.18
C VAL A 116 -7.29 6.27 -2.76
N GLU A 117 -8.15 5.39 -2.28
CA GLU A 117 -9.53 5.31 -2.73
C GLU A 117 -10.32 6.57 -2.35
N PRO A 118 -11.19 7.08 -3.23
CA PRO A 118 -12.10 8.15 -2.86
C PRO A 118 -13.06 7.69 -1.77
N CYS A 119 -13.39 8.59 -0.83
CA CYS A 119 -14.50 8.35 0.09
C CYS A 119 -15.75 8.10 -0.75
N GLY A 120 -16.28 6.87 -0.70
CA GLY A 120 -17.34 6.41 -1.57
C GLY A 120 -18.47 7.44 -1.68
N ARG A 121 -18.69 7.97 -2.88
CA ARG A 121 -19.93 8.63 -3.23
C ARG A 121 -21.00 7.55 -3.12
N ARG A 122 -21.82 7.58 -2.06
CA ARG A 122 -23.07 6.83 -2.04
C ARG A 122 -23.91 7.43 -3.16
N VAL A 123 -23.93 6.79 -4.32
CA VAL A 123 -24.83 7.18 -5.40
C VAL A 123 -26.22 6.76 -4.90
N SER A 124 -26.98 7.69 -4.32
CA SER A 124 -28.41 7.45 -4.12
C SER A 124 -29.02 7.16 -5.50
N PRO A 125 -29.67 6.01 -5.72
CA PRO A 125 -30.44 5.84 -6.94
C PRO A 125 -31.50 6.94 -6.96
N ALA A 126 -31.37 7.89 -7.89
CA ALA A 126 -32.38 8.90 -8.10
C ALA A 126 -33.70 8.19 -8.36
N ALA A 127 -34.71 8.53 -7.57
CA ALA A 127 -36.07 8.02 -7.69
C ALA A 127 -36.52 8.07 -9.16
N ALA A 128 -36.81 6.90 -9.72
CA ALA A 128 -37.60 6.82 -10.94
C ALA A 128 -39.00 7.35 -10.60
N ARG A 129 -39.19 8.65 -10.80
CA ARG A 129 -40.51 9.28 -10.74
C ARG A 129 -41.24 8.87 -12.03
N GLY A 130 -41.94 7.74 -11.95
CA GLY A 130 -42.84 7.29 -13.00
C GLY A 130 -44.03 8.23 -13.10
N THR A 131 -44.17 8.89 -14.24
CA THR A 131 -45.43 9.43 -14.72
C THR A 131 -46.10 8.35 -15.56
N GLY A 132 -47.26 7.88 -15.10
CA GLY A 132 -48.17 6.98 -15.80
C GLY A 132 -49.56 7.16 -15.24
#